data_AF-C7LHL6-F1
#
_entry.id   AF-C7LHL6-F1
#
_cell.length_a   1.000
_cell.length_b   1.000
_cell.length_c   1.000
_cell.angle_alpha   90.00
_cell.angle_beta   90.00
_cell.angle_gamma   90.00
#
_symmetry.space_group_name_H-M   'P 1'
#
loop_
_entity.id
_entity.type
_entity.pdbx_description
1 polymer ?
#
loop_
_entity_poly.entity_id
_entity_poly.type
_entity_poly.pdbx_seq_one_letter_code
_entity_poly.pdbx_strand_id
1 'polypeptide(L)'
;MGLRAAILVDGGALTRQQDAIEEGLALFRDLHSSFPTADVTYNLANGLVAATGFPPHNENWLNHQELTRARRAEARQCFWKVAQDQDADSTLRTQAWTNIANQFSNSYRLGEAQDGWLAALEIDPENGVAASSAARNLLWLYERGGCSELTRIEALMLAKIADRHRDRIIQYAGAQAAEQIAAFACELGDPPPRSPHKNPFITWAERERLTLAPVVELIDPTMGKLDWLMLPGIVERESGTDGMPPPVFAMFNMLKSDFILARDLLWRAVDESVWPATGRFGDTLDYATYGPDASALILAHRTALDLLDKVAVAANHYFEFGLPPDKVYFGKLWRGGPDRATGIRPLNAKVEQAIRGGTSALYGLVELADDYDSSAGILRSQKDLRNAGTHRFVVLHDLGDPAHSRQAPEIEHHRREPFTQEALRALRVARSAIQMLVLSISQHEQGLVERTEGLIGSLLVPDHDWIRGRDDET
;
A
#
# COMPACT_ATOMS: atom_id res chain seq x y z
N MET A 1 12.19 19.57 28.06
CA MET A 1 12.04 19.89 26.61
C MET A 1 10.88 19.14 25.98
N GLY A 2 10.75 17.81 26.13
CA GLY A 2 9.65 17.04 25.51
C GLY A 2 8.24 17.54 25.83
N LEU A 3 7.92 17.76 27.11
CA LEU A 3 6.60 18.28 27.51
C LEU A 3 6.27 19.66 26.90
N ARG A 4 7.27 20.55 26.80
CA ARG A 4 7.10 21.86 26.16
C ARG A 4 6.81 21.69 24.67
N ALA A 5 7.55 20.83 23.98
CA ALA A 5 7.35 20.55 22.56
C ALA A 5 5.94 19.99 22.30
N ALA A 6 5.49 19.02 23.09
CA ALA A 6 4.15 18.45 22.99
C ALA A 6 3.04 19.50 23.20
N ILE A 7 3.13 20.32 24.26
CA ILE A 7 2.15 21.38 24.52
C ILE A 7 2.08 22.39 23.37
N LEU A 8 3.22 22.76 22.80
CA LEU A 8 3.28 23.69 21.67
C LEU A 8 2.65 23.10 20.41
N VAL A 9 2.93 21.83 20.09
CA VAL A 9 2.34 21.14 18.94
C VAL A 9 0.83 20.94 19.13
N ASP A 10 0.41 20.31 20.22
CA ASP A 10 -1.00 19.94 20.42
C ASP A 10 -1.87 21.18 20.70
N GLY A 11 -1.38 22.07 21.57
CA GLY A 11 -2.04 23.34 21.85
C GLY A 11 -2.09 24.25 20.62
N GLY A 12 -1.01 24.30 19.85
CA GLY A 12 -0.95 25.03 18.59
C GLY A 12 -1.93 24.47 17.55
N ALA A 13 -2.04 23.16 17.42
CA ALA A 13 -3.01 22.51 16.53
C ALA A 13 -4.47 22.81 16.94
N LEU A 14 -4.79 22.68 18.23
CA LEU A 14 -6.13 22.98 18.76
C LEU A 14 -6.52 24.46 18.61
N THR A 15 -5.56 25.37 18.76
CA THR A 15 -5.78 26.83 18.66
C THR A 15 -5.48 27.41 17.28
N ARG A 16 -5.05 26.57 16.33
CA ARG A 16 -4.65 26.96 14.96
C ARG A 16 -3.52 27.99 14.91
N GLN A 17 -2.53 27.85 15.79
CA GLN A 17 -1.35 28.71 15.87
C GLN A 17 -0.13 28.02 15.22
N GLN A 18 0.13 28.33 13.95
CA GLN A 18 1.19 27.67 13.17
C GLN A 18 2.59 27.93 13.74
N ASP A 19 2.85 29.14 14.21
CA ASP A 19 4.12 29.52 14.85
C ASP A 19 4.43 28.66 16.08
N ALA A 20 3.43 28.40 16.93
CA ALA A 20 3.58 27.49 18.06
C ALA A 20 3.90 26.05 17.61
N ILE A 21 3.22 25.56 16.57
CA ILE A 21 3.47 24.21 16.03
C ILE A 21 4.90 24.11 15.49
N GLU A 22 5.37 25.10 14.73
CA GLU A 22 6.73 25.12 14.17
C GLU A 22 7.80 25.21 15.28
N GLU A 23 7.56 25.98 16.34
CA GLU A 23 8.45 26.02 17.52
C GLU A 23 8.51 24.64 18.20
N GLY A 24 7.36 24.01 18.42
CA GLY A 24 7.29 22.66 19.00
C GLY A 24 7.99 21.61 18.14
N LEU A 25 7.81 21.68 16.81
CA LEU A 25 8.47 20.80 15.86
C LEU A 25 10.00 20.97 15.88
N ALA A 26 10.51 22.21 15.97
CA ALA A 26 11.95 22.46 16.09
C ALA A 26 12.51 21.81 17.36
N LEU A 27 11.81 21.93 18.49
CA LEU A 27 12.20 21.27 19.74
C LEU A 27 12.18 19.74 19.64
N PHE A 28 11.22 19.15 18.92
CA PHE A 28 11.20 17.70 18.67
C PHE A 28 12.36 17.25 17.79
N ARG A 29 12.76 18.04 16.78
CA ARG A 29 13.96 17.74 15.97
C ARG A 29 15.22 17.73 16.82
N ASP A 30 15.40 18.74 17.68
CA ASP A 30 16.55 18.82 18.59
C ASP A 30 16.57 17.61 19.55
N LEU A 31 15.43 17.28 20.14
CA LEU A 31 15.29 16.10 20.99
C LEU A 31 15.59 14.80 20.25
N HIS A 32 15.05 14.60 19.05
CA HIS A 32 15.27 13.40 18.27
C HIS A 32 16.75 13.26 17.88
N SER A 33 17.44 14.36 17.57
CA SER A 33 18.87 14.34 17.26
C SER A 33 19.73 13.85 18.43
N SER A 34 19.32 14.17 19.67
CA SER A 34 20.04 13.80 20.89
C SER A 34 19.60 12.45 21.46
N PHE A 35 18.31 12.13 21.33
CA PHE A 35 17.64 10.99 21.97
C PHE A 35 16.57 10.39 21.03
N PRO A 36 16.95 9.65 19.98
CA PRO A 36 16.04 9.11 18.97
C PRO A 36 15.26 7.87 19.46
N THR A 37 14.64 7.97 20.64
CA THR A 37 13.76 6.94 21.21
C THR A 37 12.47 6.83 20.43
N ALA A 38 11.73 5.72 20.58
CA ALA A 38 10.47 5.50 19.92
C ALA A 38 9.45 6.63 20.23
N ASP A 39 9.30 7.02 21.49
CA ASP A 39 8.39 8.11 21.90
C ASP A 39 8.75 9.46 21.26
N VAL A 40 10.04 9.82 21.24
CA VAL A 40 10.48 11.08 20.63
C VAL A 40 10.29 11.04 19.12
N THR A 41 10.55 9.90 18.48
CA THR A 41 10.33 9.70 17.04
C THR A 41 8.84 9.80 16.67
N TYR A 42 7.97 9.19 17.46
CA TYR A 42 6.51 9.26 17.29
C TYR A 42 5.99 10.69 17.44
N ASN A 43 6.44 11.41 18.46
CA ASN A 43 6.01 12.78 18.69
C ASN A 43 6.56 13.75 17.63
N LEU A 44 7.78 13.53 17.12
CA LEU A 44 8.29 14.24 15.95
C LEU A 44 7.37 14.03 14.74
N ALA A 45 6.94 12.79 14.49
CA ALA A 45 6.02 12.48 13.40
C ALA A 45 4.68 13.21 13.55
N ASN A 46 4.09 13.21 14.75
CA ASN A 46 2.86 13.96 15.04
C ASN A 46 3.06 15.47 14.84
N GLY A 47 4.19 16.03 15.27
CA GLY A 47 4.54 17.42 15.02
C GLY A 47 4.65 17.76 13.53
N LEU A 48 5.23 16.88 12.72
CA LEU A 48 5.30 17.04 11.26
C LEU A 48 3.91 17.03 10.61
N VAL A 49 3.01 16.14 11.08
CA VAL A 49 1.62 16.08 10.62
C VAL A 49 0.85 17.34 11.03
N ALA A 50 0.96 17.76 12.29
CA ALA A 50 0.32 18.98 12.78
C ALA A 50 0.78 20.22 12.00
N ALA A 51 2.08 20.33 11.72
CA ALA A 51 2.66 21.44 10.96
C ALA A 51 2.26 21.42 9.48
N THR A 52 1.93 20.23 8.95
CA THR A 52 1.42 20.05 7.58
C THR A 52 -0.04 20.48 7.48
N GLY A 53 -0.84 20.14 8.48
CA GLY A 53 -2.27 20.42 8.52
C GLY A 53 -3.08 19.50 7.60
N PHE A 54 -4.33 19.88 7.34
CA PHE A 54 -5.25 19.10 6.51
C PHE A 54 -5.28 19.60 5.06
N PRO A 55 -5.32 18.69 4.07
CA PRO A 55 -5.44 19.10 2.68
C PRO A 55 -6.82 19.73 2.42
N PRO A 56 -6.92 20.78 1.60
CA PRO A 56 -8.19 21.41 1.27
C PRO A 56 -9.05 20.50 0.38
N HIS A 57 -10.38 20.60 0.50
CA HIS A 57 -11.35 19.87 -0.35
C HIS A 57 -11.67 20.63 -1.65
N ASN A 58 -10.66 21.16 -2.33
CA ASN A 58 -10.82 21.92 -3.58
C ASN A 58 -9.63 21.71 -4.52
N GLU A 59 -9.57 22.43 -5.64
CA GLU A 59 -8.51 22.33 -6.66
C GLU A 59 -7.09 22.58 -6.14
N ASN A 60 -6.94 23.20 -4.96
CA ASN A 60 -5.63 23.39 -4.31
C ASN A 60 -5.13 22.15 -3.56
N TRP A 61 -5.90 21.04 -3.54
CA TRP A 61 -5.50 19.79 -2.90
C TRP A 61 -4.12 19.34 -3.40
N LEU A 62 -3.90 19.26 -4.71
CA LEU A 62 -2.62 18.83 -5.28
C LEU A 62 -1.47 19.79 -4.92
N ASN A 63 -1.75 21.10 -4.87
CA ASN A 63 -0.75 22.10 -4.46
C ASN A 63 -0.32 21.87 -3.02
N HIS A 64 -1.28 21.65 -2.11
CA HIS A 64 -1.00 21.31 -0.73
C HIS A 64 -0.17 20.02 -0.63
N GLN A 65 -0.55 18.99 -1.39
CA GLN A 65 0.17 17.72 -1.40
C GLN A 65 1.62 17.88 -1.86
N GLU A 66 1.87 18.65 -2.91
CA GLU A 66 3.24 18.86 -3.41
C GLU A 66 4.07 19.77 -2.52
N LEU A 67 3.49 20.83 -1.95
CA LEU A 67 4.17 21.75 -1.04
C LEU A 67 4.60 21.04 0.26
N THR A 68 3.80 20.11 0.75
CA THR A 68 4.04 19.45 2.05
C THR A 68 4.65 18.06 1.94
N ARG A 69 4.97 17.60 0.71
CA ARG A 69 5.40 16.21 0.45
C ARG A 69 6.59 15.77 1.31
N ALA A 70 7.58 16.64 1.51
CA ALA A 70 8.81 16.30 2.22
C ALA A 70 8.53 16.06 3.70
N ARG A 71 7.69 16.91 4.32
CA ARG A 71 7.26 16.74 5.71
C ARG A 71 6.41 15.49 5.88
N ARG A 72 5.49 15.20 4.95
CA ARG A 72 4.71 13.95 4.99
C ARG A 72 5.58 12.71 4.83
N ALA A 73 6.55 12.73 3.93
CA ALA A 73 7.50 11.62 3.77
C ALA A 73 8.31 11.40 5.06
N GLU A 74 8.83 12.46 5.68
CA GLU A 74 9.53 12.39 6.96
C GLU A 74 8.62 11.87 8.10
N ALA A 75 7.36 12.29 8.15
CA ALA A 75 6.38 11.79 9.11
C ALA A 75 6.14 10.28 8.92
N ARG A 76 5.94 9.83 7.67
CA ARG A 76 5.79 8.40 7.37
C ARG A 76 7.03 7.59 7.76
N GLN A 77 8.23 8.10 7.53
CA GLN A 77 9.47 7.46 7.97
C GLN A 77 9.52 7.28 9.49
N CYS A 78 9.17 8.34 10.24
CA CYS A 78 9.15 8.29 11.69
C CYS A 78 8.09 7.31 12.21
N PHE A 79 6.86 7.36 11.71
CA PHE A 79 5.82 6.40 12.11
C PHE A 79 6.19 4.97 11.73
N TRP A 80 6.72 4.74 10.53
CA TRP A 80 7.16 3.42 10.08
C TRP A 80 8.22 2.85 11.01
N LYS A 81 9.23 3.65 11.37
CA LYS A 81 10.28 3.25 12.31
C LYS A 81 9.71 2.82 13.66
N VAL A 82 8.79 3.60 14.22
CA VAL A 82 8.15 3.29 15.51
C VAL A 82 7.26 2.06 15.42
N ALA A 83 6.47 1.94 14.34
CA ALA A 83 5.53 0.84 14.13
C ALA A 83 6.25 -0.53 14.03
N GLN A 84 7.45 -0.54 13.44
CA GLN A 84 8.28 -1.73 13.24
C GLN A 84 9.20 -2.06 14.43
N ASP A 85 9.36 -1.14 15.38
CA ASP A 85 10.19 -1.34 16.57
C ASP A 85 9.52 -2.33 17.53
N GLN A 86 10.05 -3.55 17.64
CA GLN A 86 9.48 -4.60 18.50
C GLN A 86 9.72 -4.33 20.00
N ASP A 87 10.68 -3.48 20.33
CA ASP A 87 11.01 -3.12 21.71
C ASP A 87 10.18 -1.90 22.19
N ALA A 88 9.51 -1.20 21.27
CA ALA A 88 8.61 -0.09 21.61
C ALA A 88 7.30 -0.58 22.25
N ASP A 89 6.72 0.25 23.11
CA ASP A 89 5.43 -0.02 23.77
C ASP A 89 4.32 -0.30 22.73
N SER A 90 3.50 -1.34 22.98
CA SER A 90 2.45 -1.74 22.06
C SER A 90 1.43 -0.63 21.79
N THR A 91 1.15 0.21 22.79
CA THR A 91 0.28 1.38 22.68
C THR A 91 0.85 2.41 21.70
N LEU A 92 2.17 2.60 21.72
CA LEU A 92 2.84 3.50 20.81
C LEU A 92 2.86 2.95 19.38
N ARG A 93 3.13 1.65 19.23
CA ARG A 93 3.16 0.97 17.93
C ARG A 93 1.80 0.95 17.24
N THR A 94 0.72 0.64 17.96
CA THR A 94 -0.64 0.65 17.37
C THR A 94 -1.04 2.06 16.92
N GLN A 95 -0.68 3.10 17.67
CA GLN A 95 -0.91 4.49 17.27
C GLN A 95 -0.05 4.89 16.07
N ALA A 96 1.22 4.47 16.01
CA ALA A 96 2.09 4.73 14.87
C ALA A 96 1.55 4.08 13.57
N TRP A 97 1.07 2.83 13.65
CA TRP A 97 0.37 2.17 12.54
C TRP A 97 -0.91 2.90 12.13
N THR A 98 -1.70 3.37 13.10
CA THR A 98 -2.92 4.15 12.84
C THR A 98 -2.60 5.46 12.11
N ASN A 99 -1.56 6.17 12.56
CA ASN A 99 -1.21 7.48 12.02
C ASN A 99 -0.53 7.38 10.64
N ILE A 100 0.33 6.38 10.40
CA ILE A 100 0.88 6.17 9.06
C ILE A 100 -0.21 5.75 8.06
N ALA A 101 -1.18 4.94 8.48
CA ALA A 101 -2.33 4.58 7.65
C ALA A 101 -3.18 5.80 7.28
N ASN A 102 -3.40 6.73 8.22
CA ASN A 102 -4.05 8.00 7.93
C ASN A 102 -3.25 8.83 6.89
N GLN A 103 -1.90 8.83 6.97
CA GLN A 103 -1.07 9.48 5.95
C GLN A 103 -1.22 8.84 4.57
N PHE A 104 -1.27 7.51 4.48
CA PHE A 104 -1.51 6.79 3.22
C PHE A 104 -2.91 7.10 2.65
N SER A 105 -3.94 7.15 3.50
CA SER A 105 -5.30 7.46 3.06
C SER A 105 -5.40 8.87 2.46
N ASN A 106 -4.73 9.85 3.08
CA ASN A 106 -4.71 11.24 2.62
C ASN A 106 -4.13 11.42 1.20
N SER A 107 -3.39 10.43 0.67
CA SER A 107 -2.77 10.45 -0.66
C SER A 107 -3.31 9.37 -1.60
N TYR A 108 -4.46 8.75 -1.30
CA TYR A 108 -5.07 7.67 -2.08
C TYR A 108 -4.29 6.34 -2.09
N ARG A 109 -3.36 6.11 -1.17
CA ARG A 109 -2.72 4.80 -0.94
C ARG A 109 -3.63 3.90 -0.09
N LEU A 110 -4.85 3.68 -0.56
CA LEU A 110 -5.97 3.16 0.24
C LEU A 110 -5.77 1.69 0.68
N GLY A 111 -5.14 0.87 -0.16
CA GLY A 111 -4.79 -0.52 0.22
C GLY A 111 -3.75 -0.58 1.34
N GLU A 112 -2.72 0.28 1.29
CA GLU A 112 -1.71 0.38 2.35
C GLU A 112 -2.27 1.03 3.62
N ALA A 113 -3.21 1.97 3.47
CA ALA A 113 -3.95 2.51 4.60
C ALA A 113 -4.75 1.41 5.31
N GLN A 114 -5.50 0.59 4.55
CA GLN A 114 -6.25 -0.54 5.11
C GLN A 114 -5.33 -1.53 5.82
N ASP A 115 -4.21 -1.91 5.20
CA ASP A 115 -3.23 -2.80 5.83
C ASP A 115 -2.67 -2.22 7.14
N GLY A 116 -2.40 -0.91 7.17
CA GLY A 116 -1.86 -0.24 8.35
C GLY A 116 -2.85 -0.16 9.50
N TRP A 117 -4.12 0.13 9.25
CA TRP A 117 -5.15 0.08 10.30
C TRP A 117 -5.40 -1.35 10.80
N LEU A 118 -5.38 -2.35 9.92
CA LEU A 118 -5.50 -3.75 10.33
C LEU A 118 -4.27 -4.21 11.13
N ALA A 119 -3.05 -3.77 10.77
CA ALA A 119 -1.85 -4.00 11.58
C ALA A 119 -1.94 -3.32 12.97
N ALA A 120 -2.55 -2.13 13.06
CA ALA A 120 -2.82 -1.50 14.35
C ALA A 120 -3.76 -2.35 15.22
N LEU A 121 -4.79 -2.95 14.61
CA LEU A 121 -5.76 -3.84 15.27
C LEU A 121 -5.19 -5.21 15.64
N GLU A 122 -4.20 -5.71 14.90
CA GLU A 122 -3.45 -6.91 15.28
C GLU A 122 -2.66 -6.70 16.59
N ILE A 123 -2.20 -5.46 16.86
CA ILE A 123 -1.49 -5.09 18.09
C ILE A 123 -2.46 -4.76 19.23
N ASP A 124 -3.49 -3.95 18.95
CA ASP A 124 -4.53 -3.55 19.90
C ASP A 124 -5.91 -3.74 19.27
N PRO A 125 -6.57 -4.90 19.50
CA PRO A 125 -7.89 -5.18 18.96
C PRO A 125 -8.99 -4.21 19.43
N GLU A 126 -8.72 -3.43 20.48
CA GLU A 126 -9.66 -2.43 21.01
C GLU A 126 -9.45 -1.04 20.40
N ASN A 127 -8.47 -0.87 19.49
CA ASN A 127 -8.18 0.42 18.86
C ASN A 127 -9.33 0.86 17.93
N GLY A 128 -10.36 1.45 18.53
CA GLY A 128 -11.54 1.93 17.83
C GLY A 128 -11.26 3.08 16.86
N VAL A 129 -10.13 3.79 17.00
CA VAL A 129 -9.71 4.81 16.03
C VAL A 129 -9.34 4.13 14.71
N ALA A 130 -8.43 3.15 14.75
CA ALA A 130 -8.03 2.38 13.59
C ALA A 130 -9.23 1.65 12.95
N ALA A 131 -10.07 1.00 13.76
CA ALA A 131 -11.24 0.31 13.26
C ALA A 131 -12.22 1.26 12.56
N SER A 132 -12.48 2.44 13.13
CA SER A 132 -13.37 3.43 12.50
C SER A 132 -12.81 3.98 11.19
N SER A 133 -11.50 4.24 11.10
CA SER A 133 -10.85 4.71 9.88
C SER A 133 -10.90 3.65 8.78
N ALA A 134 -10.60 2.40 9.12
CA ALA A 134 -10.70 1.26 8.21
C ALA A 134 -12.14 1.07 7.70
N ALA A 135 -13.14 1.15 8.57
CA ALA A 135 -14.55 1.05 8.18
C ALA A 135 -14.97 2.17 7.21
N ARG A 136 -14.60 3.42 7.50
CA ARG A 136 -14.91 4.58 6.62
C ARG A 136 -14.25 4.45 5.25
N ASN A 137 -13.01 3.98 5.20
CA ASN A 137 -12.29 3.75 3.96
C ASN A 137 -12.99 2.71 3.07
N LEU A 138 -13.39 1.57 3.65
CA LEU A 138 -14.12 0.53 2.93
C LEU A 138 -15.50 1.02 2.45
N LEU A 139 -16.26 1.77 3.26
CA LEU A 139 -17.55 2.32 2.84
C LEU A 139 -17.40 3.34 1.72
N TRP A 140 -16.41 4.23 1.82
CA TRP A 140 -16.14 5.20 0.76
C TRP A 140 -15.80 4.51 -0.57
N LEU A 141 -15.03 3.41 -0.53
CA LEU A 141 -14.73 2.62 -1.73
C LEU A 141 -15.97 1.86 -2.23
N TYR A 142 -16.77 1.30 -1.34
CA TYR A 142 -18.02 0.62 -1.68
C TYR A 142 -18.99 1.56 -2.43
N GLU A 143 -19.11 2.81 -1.99
CA GLU A 143 -19.92 3.85 -2.66
C GLU A 143 -19.42 4.22 -4.06
N ARG A 144 -18.12 3.98 -4.37
CA ARG A 144 -17.56 4.16 -5.73
C ARG A 144 -17.92 3.01 -6.67
N GLY A 145 -18.52 1.94 -6.15
CA GLY A 145 -18.91 0.76 -6.91
C GLY A 145 -17.73 -0.17 -7.21
N GLY A 146 -18.05 -1.27 -7.89
CA GLY A 146 -17.08 -2.31 -8.21
C GLY A 146 -16.79 -3.27 -7.07
N CYS A 147 -17.00 -2.90 -5.80
CA CYS A 147 -16.77 -3.75 -4.62
C CYS A 147 -17.89 -4.78 -4.41
N SER A 148 -17.62 -5.85 -3.64
CA SER A 148 -18.64 -6.83 -3.26
C SER A 148 -19.39 -6.41 -1.99
N GLU A 149 -20.49 -7.09 -1.67
CA GLU A 149 -21.19 -6.86 -0.39
C GLU A 149 -20.32 -7.23 0.82
N LEU A 150 -19.28 -8.07 0.63
CA LEU A 150 -18.34 -8.39 1.71
C LEU A 150 -17.53 -7.17 2.16
N THR A 151 -17.25 -6.23 1.26
CA THR A 151 -16.62 -4.94 1.62
C THR A 151 -17.48 -4.20 2.65
N ARG A 152 -18.80 -4.13 2.41
CA ARG A 152 -19.73 -3.50 3.34
C ARG A 152 -19.83 -4.28 4.65
N ILE A 153 -19.88 -5.61 4.60
CA ILE A 153 -19.90 -6.47 5.79
C ILE A 153 -18.64 -6.26 6.65
N GLU A 154 -17.46 -6.21 6.05
CA GLU A 154 -16.22 -5.93 6.76
C GLU A 154 -16.23 -4.55 7.42
N ALA A 155 -16.73 -3.53 6.70
CA ALA A 155 -16.87 -2.20 7.28
C ALA A 155 -17.81 -2.18 8.49
N LEU A 156 -18.92 -2.94 8.46
CA LEU A 156 -19.82 -3.11 9.61
C LEU A 156 -19.11 -3.79 10.79
N MET A 157 -18.33 -4.84 10.52
CA MET A 157 -17.54 -5.55 11.55
C MET A 157 -16.55 -4.59 12.24
N LEU A 158 -15.82 -3.80 11.46
CA LEU A 158 -14.86 -2.81 11.96
C LEU A 158 -15.54 -1.67 12.73
N ALA A 159 -16.66 -1.14 12.20
CA ALA A 159 -17.44 -0.12 12.91
C ALA A 159 -17.94 -0.63 14.27
N LYS A 160 -18.30 -1.92 14.37
CA LYS A 160 -18.74 -2.51 15.63
C LYS A 160 -17.63 -2.63 16.67
N ILE A 161 -16.38 -2.79 16.26
CA ILE A 161 -15.22 -2.70 17.18
C ILE A 161 -15.16 -1.27 17.75
N ALA A 162 -15.26 -0.26 16.90
CA ALA A 162 -15.22 1.13 17.33
C ALA A 162 -16.36 1.50 18.31
N ASP A 163 -17.59 0.99 18.05
CA ASP A 163 -18.75 1.15 18.95
C ASP A 163 -18.50 0.58 20.35
N ARG A 164 -17.89 -0.60 20.44
CA ARG A 164 -17.66 -1.30 21.72
C ARG A 164 -16.55 -0.69 22.57
N HIS A 165 -15.59 0.00 21.95
CA HIS A 165 -14.35 0.43 22.61
C HIS A 165 -14.20 1.96 22.70
N ARG A 166 -15.29 2.63 23.11
CA ARG A 166 -15.32 4.10 23.28
C ARG A 166 -14.21 4.64 24.17
N ASP A 167 -13.92 3.99 25.30
CA ASP A 167 -12.89 4.44 26.24
C ASP A 167 -11.50 4.45 25.60
N ARG A 168 -11.20 3.45 24.75
CA ARG A 168 -9.95 3.39 24.00
C ARG A 168 -9.86 4.52 22.97
N ILE A 169 -10.96 4.87 22.32
CA ILE A 169 -11.02 6.02 21.41
C ILE A 169 -10.76 7.33 22.16
N ILE A 170 -11.35 7.52 23.35
CA ILE A 170 -11.09 8.70 24.18
C ILE A 170 -9.60 8.79 24.54
N GLN A 171 -8.98 7.66 24.88
CA GLN A 171 -7.55 7.60 25.20
C GLN A 171 -6.66 8.03 24.02
N TYR A 172 -6.96 7.59 22.80
CA TYR A 172 -6.10 7.84 21.63
C TYR A 172 -6.41 9.13 20.87
N ALA A 173 -7.67 9.56 20.83
CA ALA A 173 -8.12 10.67 19.98
C ALA A 173 -8.98 11.71 20.72
N GLY A 174 -9.27 11.49 22.01
CA GLY A 174 -10.05 12.41 22.84
C GLY A 174 -11.57 12.26 22.71
N ALA A 175 -12.30 12.97 23.57
CA ALA A 175 -13.75 12.83 23.71
C ALA A 175 -14.54 13.25 22.45
N GLN A 176 -14.08 14.30 21.75
CA GLN A 176 -14.75 14.78 20.54
C GLN A 176 -14.69 13.74 19.41
N ALA A 177 -13.53 13.10 19.21
CA ALA A 177 -13.38 12.03 18.22
C ALA A 177 -14.26 10.82 18.59
N ALA A 178 -14.34 10.48 19.88
CA ALA A 178 -15.19 9.40 20.36
C ALA A 178 -16.68 9.63 20.07
N GLU A 179 -17.17 10.86 20.18
CA GLU A 179 -18.56 11.20 19.81
C GLU A 179 -18.82 11.03 18.30
N GLN A 180 -17.90 11.51 17.46
CA GLN A 180 -18.01 11.40 16.00
C GLN A 180 -17.94 9.95 15.51
N ILE A 181 -17.06 9.14 16.13
CA ILE A 181 -16.92 7.72 15.80
C ILE A 181 -18.15 6.93 16.26
N ALA A 182 -18.67 7.22 17.46
CA ALA A 182 -19.89 6.59 17.95
C ALA A 182 -21.10 6.93 17.07
N ALA A 183 -21.25 8.18 16.64
CA ALA A 183 -22.33 8.58 15.74
C ALA A 183 -22.30 7.79 14.43
N PHE A 184 -21.11 7.65 13.83
CA PHE A 184 -20.93 6.84 12.62
C PHE A 184 -21.21 5.35 12.83
N ALA A 185 -20.76 4.76 13.94
CA ALA A 185 -20.98 3.35 14.20
C ALA A 185 -22.46 3.04 14.49
N CYS A 186 -23.20 3.96 15.13
CA CYS A 186 -24.63 3.81 15.40
C CYS A 186 -25.50 3.77 14.13
N GLU A 187 -25.07 4.39 13.04
CA GLU A 187 -25.77 4.35 11.74
C GLU A 187 -25.67 2.96 11.07
N LEU A 188 -24.77 2.12 11.55
CA LEU A 188 -24.42 0.84 10.97
C LEU A 188 -25.04 -0.32 11.78
N GLY A 189 -25.70 -1.25 11.08
CA GLY A 189 -26.31 -2.43 11.70
C GLY A 189 -25.29 -3.50 12.11
N ASP A 190 -25.75 -4.57 12.74
CA ASP A 190 -24.89 -5.69 13.09
C ASP A 190 -24.45 -6.47 11.84
N PRO A 191 -23.17 -6.86 11.73
CA PRO A 191 -22.69 -7.64 10.61
C PRO A 191 -23.25 -9.07 10.64
N PRO A 192 -23.52 -9.68 9.47
CA PRO A 192 -23.91 -11.09 9.41
C PRO A 192 -22.75 -11.99 9.89
N PRO A 193 -23.06 -13.16 10.49
CA PRO A 193 -22.04 -14.13 10.86
C PRO A 193 -21.37 -14.72 9.62
N ARG A 194 -20.04 -14.89 9.66
CA ARG A 194 -19.26 -15.60 8.63
C ARG A 194 -18.69 -16.90 9.19
N SER A 195 -18.74 -17.95 8.36
CA SER A 195 -18.02 -19.19 8.62
C SER A 195 -16.58 -19.06 8.15
N PRO A 196 -15.61 -19.65 8.86
CA PRO A 196 -14.22 -19.66 8.42
C PRO A 196 -14.05 -20.51 7.16
N HIS A 197 -13.03 -20.17 6.36
CA HIS A 197 -12.67 -20.95 5.18
C HIS A 197 -12.09 -22.32 5.57
N LYS A 198 -12.40 -23.35 4.76
CA LYS A 198 -11.85 -24.70 4.93
C LYS A 198 -10.50 -24.89 4.24
N ASN A 199 -10.22 -24.14 3.18
CA ASN A 199 -8.98 -24.24 2.42
C ASN A 199 -7.88 -23.40 3.12
N PRO A 200 -6.77 -24.00 3.58
CA PRO A 200 -5.70 -23.29 4.28
C PRO A 200 -5.08 -22.15 3.46
N PHE A 201 -4.98 -22.30 2.13
CA PHE A 201 -4.47 -21.25 1.25
C PHE A 201 -5.41 -20.05 1.23
N ILE A 202 -6.73 -20.28 1.18
CA ILE A 202 -7.72 -19.18 1.18
C ILE A 202 -7.69 -18.48 2.55
N THR A 203 -7.65 -19.23 3.65
CA THR A 203 -7.52 -18.65 5.00
C THR A 203 -6.27 -17.79 5.13
N TRP A 204 -5.14 -18.27 4.59
CA TRP A 204 -3.89 -17.50 4.56
C TRP A 204 -4.00 -16.26 3.66
N ALA A 205 -4.53 -16.40 2.45
CA ALA A 205 -4.69 -15.30 1.52
C ALA A 205 -5.61 -14.19 2.05
N GLU A 206 -6.71 -14.55 2.75
CA GLU A 206 -7.57 -13.56 3.42
C GLU A 206 -6.83 -12.88 4.58
N ARG A 207 -6.19 -13.66 5.47
CA ARG A 207 -5.44 -13.12 6.63
C ARG A 207 -4.34 -12.16 6.20
N GLU A 208 -3.54 -12.58 5.21
CA GLU A 208 -2.44 -11.79 4.66
C GLU A 208 -2.91 -10.72 3.68
N ARG A 209 -4.20 -10.73 3.32
CA ARG A 209 -4.90 -9.76 2.47
C ARG A 209 -4.37 -9.77 1.04
N LEU A 210 -4.03 -10.93 0.50
CA LEU A 210 -3.31 -11.09 -0.76
C LEU A 210 -4.23 -11.41 -1.94
N THR A 211 -5.46 -10.91 -1.99
CA THR A 211 -6.32 -11.01 -3.16
C THR A 211 -6.30 -9.73 -3.98
N LEU A 212 -6.49 -9.84 -5.29
CA LEU A 212 -6.79 -8.71 -6.16
C LEU A 212 -8.31 -8.53 -6.24
N ALA A 213 -8.82 -7.65 -5.39
CA ALA A 213 -10.16 -7.10 -5.45
C ALA A 213 -10.08 -5.56 -5.49
N PRO A 214 -11.17 -4.83 -5.81
CA PRO A 214 -11.17 -3.35 -5.80
C PRO A 214 -10.68 -2.74 -4.51
N VAL A 215 -10.89 -3.43 -3.39
CA VAL A 215 -10.42 -3.04 -2.07
C VAL A 215 -9.75 -4.23 -1.38
N VAL A 216 -9.18 -3.98 -0.21
CA VAL A 216 -8.72 -5.05 0.67
C VAL A 216 -9.95 -5.56 1.43
N GLU A 217 -10.64 -6.52 0.82
CA GLU A 217 -11.85 -7.11 1.38
C GLU A 217 -11.68 -8.58 1.75
N LEU A 218 -12.64 -9.05 2.56
CA LEU A 218 -12.87 -10.45 2.86
C LEU A 218 -13.13 -11.28 1.58
N ILE A 219 -12.80 -12.57 1.63
CA ILE A 219 -12.98 -13.49 0.51
C ILE A 219 -14.37 -14.14 0.58
N ASP A 220 -15.07 -14.13 -0.55
CA ASP A 220 -16.28 -14.94 -0.71
C ASP A 220 -15.90 -16.34 -1.22
N PRO A 221 -16.07 -17.41 -0.41
CA PRO A 221 -15.76 -18.75 -0.88
C PRO A 221 -16.65 -19.22 -2.02
N THR A 222 -17.77 -18.54 -2.29
CA THR A 222 -18.73 -18.90 -3.35
C THR A 222 -18.37 -18.30 -4.71
N MET A 223 -17.46 -17.31 -4.77
CA MET A 223 -17.13 -16.62 -6.03
C MET A 223 -16.24 -17.43 -7.00
N GLY A 224 -15.79 -18.63 -6.62
CA GLY A 224 -14.98 -19.54 -7.47
C GLY A 224 -13.56 -19.05 -7.78
N LYS A 225 -13.37 -17.74 -8.04
CA LYS A 225 -12.08 -17.07 -8.26
C LYS A 225 -11.82 -16.04 -7.16
N LEU A 226 -10.61 -16.08 -6.59
CA LEU A 226 -10.19 -15.16 -5.52
C LEU A 226 -9.89 -13.75 -6.03
N ASP A 227 -9.43 -13.63 -7.28
CA ASP A 227 -8.87 -12.41 -7.86
C ASP A 227 -9.77 -11.83 -8.95
N TRP A 228 -10.74 -11.04 -8.51
CA TRP A 228 -11.83 -10.55 -9.35
C TRP A 228 -11.74 -9.05 -9.67
N LEU A 229 -10.66 -8.37 -9.29
CA LEU A 229 -10.37 -7.02 -9.75
C LEU A 229 -10.33 -6.96 -11.29
N MET A 230 -11.09 -6.05 -11.88
CA MET A 230 -11.17 -5.83 -13.32
C MET A 230 -10.92 -4.35 -13.64
N LEU A 231 -10.45 -4.06 -14.86
CA LEU A 231 -10.46 -2.70 -15.39
C LEU A 231 -11.91 -2.24 -15.59
N PRO A 232 -12.18 -0.92 -15.48
CA PRO A 232 -13.46 -0.36 -15.89
C PRO A 232 -13.67 -0.50 -17.41
N GLY A 233 -14.85 -0.13 -17.90
CA GLY A 233 -15.03 0.11 -19.33
C GLY A 233 -14.10 1.23 -19.80
N ILE A 234 -13.46 1.04 -20.96
CA ILE A 234 -12.48 1.98 -21.52
C ILE A 234 -13.05 2.58 -22.80
N VAL A 235 -13.08 3.91 -22.88
CA VAL A 235 -13.38 4.64 -24.11
C VAL A 235 -12.19 4.52 -25.06
N GLU A 236 -12.35 3.73 -26.12
CA GLU A 236 -11.32 3.57 -27.15
C GLU A 236 -11.09 4.89 -27.90
N ARG A 237 -9.82 5.28 -28.00
CA ARG A 237 -9.38 6.56 -28.59
C ARG A 237 -8.77 6.37 -29.97
N GLU A 238 -8.33 5.15 -30.28
CA GLU A 238 -7.70 4.83 -31.56
C GLU A 238 -8.75 4.51 -32.63
N SER A 239 -8.63 5.15 -33.79
CA SER A 239 -9.49 4.89 -34.95
C SER A 239 -9.00 3.69 -35.77
N GLY A 240 -9.92 2.87 -36.28
CA GLY A 240 -9.57 1.78 -37.21
C GLY A 240 -9.03 0.51 -36.53
N THR A 241 -9.38 0.30 -35.25
CA THR A 241 -8.96 -0.87 -34.47
C THR A 241 -9.79 -2.13 -34.73
N ASP A 242 -10.71 -2.12 -35.70
CA ASP A 242 -11.58 -3.24 -36.08
C ASP A 242 -12.30 -3.92 -34.90
N GLY A 243 -12.59 -3.18 -33.82
CA GLY A 243 -13.25 -3.70 -32.63
C GLY A 243 -12.34 -4.57 -31.74
N MET A 244 -11.02 -4.45 -31.85
CA MET A 244 -10.08 -5.10 -30.96
C MET A 244 -10.02 -4.37 -29.60
N PRO A 245 -10.05 -5.10 -28.46
CA PRO A 245 -9.89 -4.47 -27.15
C PRO A 245 -8.55 -3.73 -27.00
N PRO A 246 -8.51 -2.58 -26.30
CA PRO A 246 -7.27 -1.82 -26.14
C PRO A 246 -6.18 -2.63 -25.42
N PRO A 247 -4.88 -2.43 -25.76
CA PRO A 247 -3.77 -3.23 -25.23
C PRO A 247 -3.65 -3.24 -23.70
N VAL A 248 -4.15 -2.22 -23.02
CA VAL A 248 -4.15 -2.13 -21.55
C VAL A 248 -4.87 -3.30 -20.87
N PHE A 249 -5.88 -3.91 -21.52
CA PHE A 249 -6.51 -5.14 -21.00
C PHE A 249 -5.52 -6.30 -20.94
N ALA A 250 -4.70 -6.49 -21.97
CA ALA A 250 -3.67 -7.53 -21.97
C ALA A 250 -2.57 -7.23 -20.93
N MET A 251 -2.15 -5.96 -20.79
CA MET A 251 -1.19 -5.55 -19.77
C MET A 251 -1.71 -5.85 -18.36
N PHE A 252 -2.98 -5.56 -18.10
CA PHE A 252 -3.61 -5.80 -16.80
C PHE A 252 -3.80 -7.30 -16.51
N ASN A 253 -4.17 -8.10 -17.51
CA ASN A 253 -4.24 -9.56 -17.36
C ASN A 253 -2.87 -10.14 -16.97
N MET A 254 -1.78 -9.64 -17.55
CA MET A 254 -0.42 -10.05 -17.16
C MET A 254 -0.05 -9.60 -15.75
N LEU A 255 -0.42 -8.38 -15.33
CA LEU A 255 -0.25 -7.92 -13.94
C LEU A 255 -0.95 -8.86 -12.95
N LYS A 256 -2.20 -9.23 -13.24
CA LYS A 256 -2.95 -10.19 -12.41
C LYS A 256 -2.27 -11.55 -12.36
N SER A 257 -1.88 -12.08 -13.52
CA SER A 257 -1.25 -13.41 -13.62
C SER A 257 0.04 -13.49 -12.80
N ASP A 258 0.90 -12.48 -12.91
CA ASP A 258 2.18 -12.46 -12.21
C ASP A 258 2.01 -12.26 -10.70
N PHE A 259 1.03 -11.45 -10.28
CA PHE A 259 0.67 -11.31 -8.87
C PHE A 259 0.19 -12.64 -8.27
N ILE A 260 -0.72 -13.33 -8.97
CA ILE A 260 -1.25 -14.64 -8.55
C ILE A 260 -0.10 -15.65 -8.43
N LEU A 261 0.82 -15.68 -9.39
CA LEU A 261 2.00 -16.55 -9.35
C LEU A 261 2.90 -16.21 -8.16
N ALA A 262 3.23 -14.93 -7.94
CA ALA A 262 4.09 -14.52 -6.84
C ALA A 262 3.50 -14.89 -5.47
N ARG A 263 2.17 -14.77 -5.31
CA ARG A 263 1.45 -15.23 -4.12
C ARG A 263 1.51 -16.74 -3.94
N ASP A 264 1.31 -17.52 -5.00
CA ASP A 264 1.40 -19.00 -4.94
C ASP A 264 2.83 -19.45 -4.58
N LEU A 265 3.84 -18.85 -5.19
CA LEU A 265 5.24 -19.11 -4.89
C LEU A 265 5.56 -18.85 -3.41
N LEU A 266 5.08 -17.73 -2.86
CA LEU A 266 5.29 -17.40 -1.45
C LEU A 266 4.62 -18.41 -0.51
N TRP A 267 3.36 -18.76 -0.77
CA TRP A 267 2.63 -19.74 0.02
C TRP A 267 3.35 -21.10 0.03
N ARG A 268 3.73 -21.58 -1.15
CA ARG A 268 4.37 -22.90 -1.31
C ARG A 268 5.81 -22.94 -0.83
N ALA A 269 6.51 -21.80 -0.78
CA ALA A 269 7.88 -21.75 -0.28
C ALA A 269 8.01 -22.03 1.23
N VAL A 270 6.90 -21.99 1.97
CA VAL A 270 6.87 -22.35 3.40
C VAL A 270 6.98 -23.87 3.61
N ASP A 271 6.52 -24.68 2.65
CA ASP A 271 6.57 -26.14 2.72
C ASP A 271 7.62 -26.68 1.75
N GLU A 272 8.81 -27.02 2.26
CA GLU A 272 9.90 -27.55 1.44
C GLU A 272 9.53 -28.87 0.74
N SER A 273 8.59 -29.64 1.31
CA SER A 273 8.24 -30.98 0.82
C SER A 273 7.50 -30.99 -0.52
N VAL A 274 6.89 -29.86 -0.92
CA VAL A 274 6.17 -29.76 -2.20
C VAL A 274 7.10 -29.53 -3.39
N TRP A 275 8.39 -29.31 -3.14
CA TRP A 275 9.39 -28.98 -4.16
C TRP A 275 10.23 -30.19 -4.56
N PRO A 276 10.63 -30.29 -5.84
CA PRO A 276 11.44 -31.42 -6.29
C PRO A 276 12.85 -31.39 -5.69
N ALA A 277 13.23 -32.45 -4.97
CA ALA A 277 14.57 -32.65 -4.42
C ALA A 277 15.55 -33.24 -5.45
N THR A 278 15.67 -32.62 -6.62
CA THR A 278 16.52 -33.11 -7.73
C THR A 278 17.92 -32.48 -7.75
N GLY A 279 18.12 -31.40 -7.00
CA GLY A 279 19.40 -30.69 -6.91
C GLY A 279 20.41 -31.37 -5.99
N ARG A 280 21.70 -31.11 -6.23
CA ARG A 280 22.79 -31.37 -5.29
C ARG A 280 23.49 -30.04 -5.01
N PHE A 281 23.42 -29.57 -3.78
CA PHE A 281 24.01 -28.30 -3.35
C PHE A 281 25.21 -28.58 -2.43
N GLY A 282 26.25 -27.75 -2.54
CA GLY A 282 27.37 -27.81 -1.61
C GLY A 282 27.01 -27.10 -0.31
N ASP A 283 27.15 -27.79 0.82
CA ASP A 283 26.94 -27.20 2.13
C ASP A 283 28.08 -26.24 2.46
N THR A 284 27.74 -25.00 2.79
CA THR A 284 28.66 -23.92 3.15
C THR A 284 28.97 -23.86 4.64
N LEU A 285 28.39 -24.78 5.44
CA LEU A 285 28.54 -24.92 6.89
C LEU A 285 28.16 -23.66 7.67
N ASP A 286 27.23 -22.89 7.14
CA ASP A 286 26.75 -21.62 7.70
C ASP A 286 25.21 -21.55 7.76
N TYR A 287 24.55 -22.71 7.74
CA TYR A 287 23.08 -22.84 7.80
C TYR A 287 22.34 -22.13 6.65
N ALA A 288 22.99 -21.98 5.49
CA ALA A 288 22.32 -21.51 4.29
C ALA A 288 21.32 -22.54 3.75
N THR A 289 20.13 -22.09 3.40
CA THR A 289 19.10 -22.91 2.74
C THR A 289 19.25 -22.82 1.23
N TYR A 290 19.42 -23.97 0.57
CA TYR A 290 19.51 -24.08 -0.88
C TYR A 290 18.43 -25.02 -1.40
N GLY A 291 17.62 -24.54 -2.34
CA GLY A 291 16.56 -25.35 -2.92
C GLY A 291 15.58 -24.54 -3.77
N PRO A 292 14.65 -25.22 -4.46
CA PRO A 292 13.59 -24.54 -5.20
C PRO A 292 12.68 -23.72 -4.29
N ASP A 293 12.48 -24.13 -3.05
CA ASP A 293 11.71 -23.41 -2.02
C ASP A 293 12.33 -22.04 -1.68
N ALA A 294 13.64 -22.00 -1.40
CA ALA A 294 14.36 -20.75 -1.13
C ALA A 294 14.37 -19.84 -2.36
N SER A 295 14.53 -20.44 -3.56
CA SER A 295 14.47 -19.71 -4.83
C SER A 295 13.06 -19.17 -5.10
N ALA A 296 12.01 -19.92 -4.78
CA ALA A 296 10.62 -19.51 -4.92
C ALA A 296 10.29 -18.34 -3.99
N LEU A 297 10.80 -18.36 -2.75
CA LEU A 297 10.65 -17.25 -1.82
C LEU A 297 11.31 -15.97 -2.33
N ILE A 298 12.57 -16.04 -2.80
CA ILE A 298 13.28 -14.90 -3.38
C ILE A 298 12.57 -14.41 -4.65
N LEU A 299 12.09 -15.33 -5.49
CA LEU A 299 11.38 -14.99 -6.72
C LEU A 299 10.01 -14.36 -6.45
N ALA A 300 9.29 -14.79 -5.41
CA ALA A 300 8.04 -14.17 -4.99
C ALA A 300 8.26 -12.69 -4.62
N HIS A 301 9.27 -12.40 -3.79
CA HIS A 301 9.64 -11.02 -3.44
C HIS A 301 10.03 -10.20 -4.68
N ARG A 302 10.90 -10.74 -5.56
CA ARG A 302 11.34 -10.05 -6.78
C ARG A 302 10.17 -9.77 -7.72
N THR A 303 9.35 -10.78 -8.01
CA THR A 303 8.17 -10.64 -8.88
C THR A 303 7.22 -9.60 -8.34
N ALA A 304 6.99 -9.57 -7.01
CA ALA A 304 6.14 -8.56 -6.38
C ALA A 304 6.62 -7.13 -6.67
N LEU A 305 7.94 -6.86 -6.63
CA LEU A 305 8.45 -5.52 -6.95
C LEU A 305 8.60 -5.25 -8.44
N ASP A 306 8.81 -6.28 -9.26
CA ASP A 306 8.79 -6.16 -10.73
C ASP A 306 7.41 -5.72 -11.24
N LEU A 307 6.33 -6.09 -10.52
CA LEU A 307 4.98 -5.59 -10.80
C LEU A 307 4.88 -4.07 -10.71
N LEU A 308 5.67 -3.40 -9.87
CA LEU A 308 5.66 -1.93 -9.77
C LEU A 308 6.10 -1.30 -11.10
N ASP A 309 7.15 -1.83 -11.73
CA ASP A 309 7.60 -1.36 -13.04
C ASP A 309 6.53 -1.62 -14.12
N LYS A 310 5.84 -2.78 -14.06
CA LYS A 310 4.72 -3.07 -14.98
C LYS A 310 3.51 -2.16 -14.75
N VAL A 311 3.20 -1.79 -13.51
CA VAL A 311 2.19 -0.77 -13.18
C VAL A 311 2.56 0.57 -13.80
N ALA A 312 3.83 1.00 -13.71
CA ALA A 312 4.30 2.22 -14.36
C ALA A 312 4.20 2.14 -15.89
N VAL A 313 4.55 1.00 -16.50
CA VAL A 313 4.42 0.81 -17.96
C VAL A 313 2.95 0.91 -18.39
N ALA A 314 2.04 0.25 -17.68
CA ALA A 314 0.60 0.32 -17.95
C ALA A 314 0.06 1.74 -17.80
N ALA A 315 0.45 2.46 -16.74
CA ALA A 315 0.08 3.86 -16.54
C ALA A 315 0.63 4.77 -17.66
N ASN A 316 1.91 4.60 -18.03
CA ASN A 316 2.55 5.38 -19.10
C ASN A 316 1.84 5.18 -20.46
N HIS A 317 1.41 3.96 -20.76
CA HIS A 317 0.64 3.66 -21.97
C HIS A 317 -0.76 4.28 -21.90
N TYR A 318 -1.54 3.95 -20.86
CA TYR A 318 -2.95 4.35 -20.77
C TYR A 318 -3.15 5.88 -20.67
N PHE A 319 -2.33 6.56 -19.87
CA PHE A 319 -2.39 8.02 -19.71
C PHE A 319 -1.52 8.77 -20.73
N GLU A 320 -0.88 8.05 -21.65
CA GLU A 320 -0.05 8.62 -22.72
C GLU A 320 1.04 9.58 -22.21
N PHE A 321 1.68 9.24 -21.07
CA PHE A 321 2.74 10.06 -20.47
C PHE A 321 3.95 10.22 -21.40
N GLY A 322 4.12 9.31 -22.37
CA GLY A 322 4.99 9.50 -23.53
C GLY A 322 6.46 9.16 -23.30
N LEU A 323 6.78 8.42 -22.22
CA LEU A 323 8.11 7.82 -22.10
C LEU A 323 8.21 6.55 -22.97
N PRO A 324 9.36 6.31 -23.62
CA PRO A 324 9.61 5.03 -24.30
C PRO A 324 9.47 3.86 -23.31
N PRO A 325 8.77 2.76 -23.67
CA PRO A 325 8.50 1.66 -22.75
C PRO A 325 9.75 1.05 -22.09
N ASP A 326 10.88 0.99 -22.80
CA ASP A 326 12.17 0.47 -22.31
C ASP A 326 12.89 1.42 -21.32
N LYS A 327 12.35 2.63 -21.11
CA LYS A 327 12.86 3.64 -20.18
C LYS A 327 11.91 3.89 -19.00
N VAL A 328 10.81 3.16 -18.92
CA VAL A 328 9.86 3.29 -17.82
C VAL A 328 10.33 2.48 -16.62
N TYR A 329 10.56 3.18 -15.50
CA TYR A 329 10.82 2.59 -14.20
C TYR A 329 9.87 3.24 -13.19
N PHE A 330 9.36 2.44 -12.25
CA PHE A 330 8.38 2.89 -11.26
C PHE A 330 8.86 4.11 -10.49
N GLY A 331 10.10 4.12 -10.01
CA GLY A 331 10.66 5.27 -9.27
C GLY A 331 10.90 6.54 -10.10
N LYS A 332 10.78 6.48 -11.44
CA LYS A 332 11.23 7.57 -12.33
C LYS A 332 10.14 8.17 -13.22
N LEU A 333 9.03 7.46 -13.45
CA LEU A 333 7.97 7.90 -14.38
C LEU A 333 7.33 9.24 -13.98
N TRP A 334 7.11 9.43 -12.68
CA TRP A 334 6.14 10.40 -12.17
C TRP A 334 6.64 11.84 -12.09
N ARG A 335 7.97 12.02 -12.00
CA ARG A 335 8.61 13.30 -11.69
C ARG A 335 9.68 13.64 -12.72
N GLY A 336 9.85 14.94 -12.97
CA GLY A 336 10.90 15.47 -13.81
C GLY A 336 12.27 15.47 -13.12
N GLY A 337 13.28 15.97 -13.86
CA GLY A 337 14.59 16.26 -13.28
C GLY A 337 14.50 17.34 -12.19
N PRO A 338 15.48 17.41 -11.28
CA PRO A 338 15.51 18.43 -10.25
C PRO A 338 15.56 19.83 -10.88
N ASP A 339 14.71 20.73 -10.39
CA ASP A 339 14.76 22.14 -10.72
C ASP A 339 16.11 22.73 -10.30
N ARG A 340 16.70 23.54 -11.17
CA ARG A 340 18.07 24.04 -10.96
C ARG A 340 18.17 25.06 -9.84
N ALA A 341 17.09 25.78 -9.54
CA ALA A 341 17.09 26.83 -8.52
C ALA A 341 16.75 26.28 -7.13
N THR A 342 15.79 25.37 -7.07
CA THR A 342 15.24 24.86 -5.80
C THR A 342 15.72 23.46 -5.45
N GLY A 343 16.28 22.71 -6.42
CA GLY A 343 16.62 21.29 -6.25
C GLY A 343 15.39 20.36 -6.17
N ILE A 344 14.18 20.92 -6.17
CA ILE A 344 12.92 20.18 -6.06
C ILE A 344 12.66 19.45 -7.37
N ARG A 345 12.25 18.19 -7.29
CA ARG A 345 11.78 17.43 -8.46
C ARG A 345 10.27 17.65 -8.66
N PRO A 346 9.83 18.47 -9.62
CA PRO A 346 8.40 18.66 -9.86
C PRO A 346 7.75 17.40 -10.45
N LEU A 347 6.42 17.34 -10.41
CA LEU A 347 5.67 16.35 -11.18
C LEU A 347 5.97 16.51 -12.67
N ASN A 348 5.91 15.40 -13.41
CA ASN A 348 5.85 15.46 -14.86
C ASN A 348 4.56 16.19 -15.27
N ALA A 349 4.64 17.12 -16.22
CA ALA A 349 3.51 17.95 -16.64
C ALA A 349 2.27 17.13 -17.05
N LYS A 350 2.45 15.99 -17.75
CA LYS A 350 1.32 15.13 -18.12
C LYS A 350 0.71 14.39 -16.93
N VAL A 351 1.53 14.00 -15.95
CA VAL A 351 1.07 13.38 -14.70
C VAL A 351 0.27 14.40 -13.89
N GLU A 352 0.81 15.62 -13.75
CA GLU A 352 0.11 16.72 -13.08
C GLU A 352 -1.23 17.04 -13.76
N GLN A 353 -1.23 17.13 -15.10
CA GLN A 353 -2.45 17.36 -15.88
C GLN A 353 -3.50 16.26 -15.65
N ALA A 354 -3.10 14.99 -15.63
CA ALA A 354 -4.02 13.88 -15.36
C ALA A 354 -4.64 13.99 -13.95
N ILE A 355 -3.82 14.28 -12.93
CA ILE A 355 -4.32 14.42 -11.54
C ILE A 355 -5.28 15.61 -11.43
N ARG A 356 -4.90 16.78 -11.99
CA ARG A 356 -5.77 17.97 -12.01
C ARG A 356 -7.03 17.76 -12.84
N GLY A 357 -6.98 16.84 -13.81
CA GLY A 357 -8.11 16.44 -14.64
C GLY A 357 -9.18 15.59 -13.95
N GLY A 358 -8.97 15.20 -12.68
CA GLY A 358 -9.90 14.41 -11.87
C GLY A 358 -9.32 13.09 -11.35
N THR A 359 -8.14 12.69 -11.82
CA THR A 359 -7.51 11.39 -11.47
C THR A 359 -6.69 11.48 -10.19
N SER A 360 -7.35 11.75 -9.06
CA SER A 360 -6.67 11.95 -7.77
C SER A 360 -5.94 10.71 -7.26
N ALA A 361 -6.44 9.50 -7.56
CA ALA A 361 -5.81 8.23 -7.16
C ALA A 361 -4.43 8.02 -7.78
N LEU A 362 -4.14 8.68 -8.90
CA LEU A 362 -2.83 8.62 -9.55
C LEU A 362 -1.74 9.21 -8.65
N TYR A 363 -2.09 10.16 -7.77
CA TYR A 363 -1.16 10.72 -6.80
C TYR A 363 -0.64 9.67 -5.80
N GLY A 364 -1.45 8.66 -5.48
CA GLY A 364 -1.02 7.56 -4.61
C GLY A 364 0.14 6.77 -5.20
N LEU A 365 0.15 6.55 -6.53
CA LEU A 365 1.27 5.93 -7.23
C LEU A 365 2.51 6.84 -7.23
N VAL A 366 2.34 8.16 -7.37
CA VAL A 366 3.44 9.13 -7.26
C VAL A 366 4.09 9.06 -5.88
N GLU A 367 3.29 9.12 -4.81
CA GLU A 367 3.83 9.14 -3.45
C GLU A 367 4.41 7.77 -3.04
N LEU A 368 3.81 6.67 -3.51
CA LEU A 368 4.40 5.33 -3.36
C LEU A 368 5.77 5.25 -4.05
N ALA A 369 5.91 5.82 -5.25
CA ALA A 369 7.18 5.86 -5.95
C ALA A 369 8.24 6.72 -5.26
N ASP A 370 7.84 7.82 -4.61
CA ASP A 370 8.76 8.63 -3.79
C ASP A 370 9.29 7.82 -2.60
N ASP A 371 8.42 7.06 -1.91
CA ASP A 371 8.80 6.18 -0.79
C ASP A 371 9.62 4.96 -1.23
N TYR A 372 9.51 4.55 -2.50
CA TYR A 372 10.28 3.46 -3.10
C TYR A 372 11.66 3.91 -3.64
N ASP A 373 11.74 5.07 -4.30
CA ASP A 373 12.97 5.52 -4.95
C ASP A 373 13.94 6.21 -3.99
N SER A 374 13.40 7.00 -3.05
CA SER A 374 14.16 7.78 -2.08
C SER A 374 15.05 6.91 -1.20
N SER A 375 16.28 7.35 -0.93
CA SER A 375 17.21 6.66 -0.02
C SER A 375 16.71 6.65 1.44
N ALA A 376 15.84 7.59 1.81
CA ALA A 376 15.20 7.61 3.12
C ALA A 376 13.78 7.03 3.08
N GLY A 377 13.29 6.62 1.91
CA GLY A 377 11.94 6.12 1.74
C GLY A 377 11.68 4.82 2.52
N ILE A 378 10.46 4.64 3.01
CA ILE A 378 10.09 3.48 3.85
C ILE A 378 10.17 2.14 3.10
N LEU A 379 10.16 2.16 1.76
CA LEU A 379 10.29 0.97 0.92
C LEU A 379 11.69 0.80 0.31
N ARG A 380 12.66 1.60 0.78
CA ARG A 380 14.02 1.55 0.24
C ARG A 380 14.68 0.19 0.40
N SER A 381 14.49 -0.46 1.56
CA SER A 381 15.00 -1.80 1.83
C SER A 381 14.49 -2.83 0.82
N GLN A 382 13.20 -2.78 0.46
CA GLN A 382 12.61 -3.66 -0.55
C GLN A 382 13.26 -3.46 -1.92
N LYS A 383 13.44 -2.21 -2.34
CA LYS A 383 14.11 -1.88 -3.60
C LYS A 383 15.54 -2.42 -3.63
N ASP A 384 16.30 -2.22 -2.55
CA ASP A 384 17.68 -2.68 -2.46
C ASP A 384 17.76 -4.23 -2.48
N LEU A 385 16.85 -4.91 -1.77
CA LEU A 385 16.71 -6.37 -1.80
C LEU A 385 16.33 -6.92 -3.18
N ARG A 386 15.43 -6.25 -3.91
CA ARG A 386 15.10 -6.61 -5.30
C ARG A 386 16.31 -6.47 -6.21
N ASN A 387 17.07 -5.38 -6.07
CA ASN A 387 18.31 -5.18 -6.83
C ASN A 387 19.32 -6.29 -6.52
N ALA A 388 19.48 -6.64 -5.25
CA ALA A 388 20.32 -7.75 -4.82
C ALA A 388 19.87 -9.08 -5.45
N GLY A 389 18.58 -9.43 -5.33
CA GLY A 389 18.04 -10.65 -5.89
C GLY A 389 18.09 -10.72 -7.42
N THR A 390 18.21 -9.58 -8.11
CA THR A 390 18.23 -9.49 -9.58
C THR A 390 19.64 -9.50 -10.16
N HIS A 391 20.59 -8.82 -9.52
CA HIS A 391 21.94 -8.61 -10.06
C HIS A 391 23.06 -9.24 -9.22
N ARG A 392 22.73 -9.79 -8.06
CA ARG A 392 23.63 -10.46 -7.10
C ARG A 392 22.98 -11.76 -6.63
N PHE A 393 23.46 -12.34 -5.53
CA PHE A 393 22.90 -13.52 -4.90
C PHE A 393 22.33 -13.18 -3.53
N VAL A 394 21.09 -13.59 -3.28
CA VAL A 394 20.48 -13.57 -1.95
C VAL A 394 20.55 -14.99 -1.40
N VAL A 395 21.14 -15.15 -0.23
CA VAL A 395 21.24 -16.42 0.48
C VAL A 395 20.43 -16.31 1.78
N LEU A 396 19.53 -17.27 1.98
CA LEU A 396 18.67 -17.31 3.15
C LEU A 396 19.20 -18.31 4.17
N HIS A 397 19.03 -18.01 5.45
CA HIS A 397 19.46 -18.85 6.56
C HIS A 397 18.28 -19.13 7.49
N ASP A 398 18.03 -20.39 7.81
CA ASP A 398 16.99 -20.81 8.76
C ASP A 398 17.50 -20.81 10.21
N LEU A 399 18.81 -21.07 10.38
CA LEU A 399 19.50 -21.11 11.66
C LEU A 399 20.77 -20.25 11.64
N GLY A 400 21.32 -20.02 12.84
CA GLY A 400 22.55 -19.23 12.99
C GLY A 400 22.35 -17.72 12.77
N ASP A 401 23.47 -17.00 12.85
CA ASP A 401 23.52 -15.57 12.55
C ASP A 401 24.16 -15.36 11.18
N PRO A 402 23.42 -14.85 10.18
CA PRO A 402 23.96 -14.52 8.84
C PRO A 402 25.20 -13.64 8.86
N ALA A 403 25.41 -12.84 9.92
CA ALA A 403 26.60 -12.00 10.06
C ALA A 403 27.90 -12.81 10.21
N HIS A 404 27.82 -14.08 10.63
CA HIS A 404 28.97 -14.98 10.73
C HIS A 404 29.30 -15.73 9.43
N SER A 405 28.43 -15.64 8.41
CA SER A 405 28.72 -16.17 7.07
C SER A 405 29.90 -15.45 6.41
N ARG A 406 30.57 -16.13 5.49
CA ARG A 406 31.68 -15.54 4.74
C ARG A 406 31.18 -14.42 3.84
N GLN A 407 31.59 -13.20 4.12
CA GLN A 407 31.17 -12.02 3.37
C GLN A 407 31.80 -11.96 1.97
N ALA A 408 30.99 -11.66 0.95
CA ALA A 408 31.41 -11.39 -0.42
C ALA A 408 30.52 -10.29 -1.03
N PRO A 409 31.05 -9.34 -1.83
CA PRO A 409 30.25 -8.27 -2.43
C PRO A 409 29.06 -8.75 -3.27
N GLU A 410 29.18 -9.93 -3.86
CA GLU A 410 28.18 -10.56 -4.73
C GLU A 410 27.07 -11.27 -3.95
N ILE A 411 27.19 -11.46 -2.63
CA ILE A 411 26.27 -12.26 -1.81
C ILE A 411 25.71 -11.41 -0.68
N GLU A 412 24.38 -11.37 -0.56
CA GLU A 412 23.70 -10.86 0.62
C GLU A 412 23.06 -12.00 1.41
N HIS A 413 23.36 -12.03 2.70
CA HIS A 413 22.87 -13.03 3.62
C HIS A 413 21.71 -12.48 4.45
N HIS A 414 20.60 -13.21 4.49
CA HIS A 414 19.39 -12.81 5.22
C HIS A 414 18.82 -13.98 6.01
N ARG A 415 18.17 -13.72 7.14
CA ARG A 415 17.38 -14.75 7.82
C ARG A 415 16.12 -15.05 7.00
N ARG A 416 15.75 -16.32 6.88
CA ARG A 416 14.61 -16.79 6.09
C ARG A 416 13.29 -16.20 6.57
N GLU A 417 13.00 -16.27 7.88
CA GLU A 417 11.72 -15.80 8.41
C GLU A 417 11.51 -14.28 8.23
N PRO A 418 12.45 -13.38 8.59
CA PRO A 418 12.34 -11.96 8.26
C PRO A 418 12.18 -11.68 6.75
N PHE A 419 12.84 -12.47 5.90
CA PHE A 419 12.70 -12.36 4.46
C PHE A 419 11.29 -12.79 3.98
N THR A 420 10.69 -13.82 4.58
CA THR A 420 9.28 -14.19 4.34
C THR A 420 8.34 -13.04 4.65
N GLN A 421 8.54 -12.36 5.79
CA GLN A 421 7.77 -11.17 6.15
C GLN A 421 7.99 -10.01 5.16
N GLU A 422 9.20 -9.88 4.62
CA GLU A 422 9.48 -8.88 3.57
C GLU A 422 8.78 -9.21 2.25
N ALA A 423 8.76 -10.48 1.84
CA ALA A 423 8.03 -10.94 0.66
C ALA A 423 6.52 -10.72 0.79
N LEU A 424 5.94 -10.97 1.98
CA LEU A 424 4.54 -10.65 2.28
C LEU A 424 4.26 -9.15 2.13
N ARG A 425 5.12 -8.28 2.70
CA ARG A 425 4.99 -6.83 2.57
C ARG A 425 5.12 -6.38 1.11
N ALA A 426 6.06 -6.92 0.36
CA ALA A 426 6.23 -6.60 -1.06
C ALA A 426 4.97 -6.95 -1.89
N LEU A 427 4.32 -8.09 -1.62
CA LEU A 427 3.05 -8.43 -2.26
C LEU A 427 1.93 -7.46 -1.90
N ARG A 428 1.82 -7.04 -0.63
CA ARG A 428 0.81 -6.04 -0.22
C ARG A 428 1.02 -4.68 -0.91
N VAL A 429 2.28 -4.26 -1.08
CA VAL A 429 2.64 -3.06 -1.85
C VAL A 429 2.25 -3.23 -3.32
N ALA A 430 2.57 -4.37 -3.94
CA ALA A 430 2.22 -4.67 -5.33
C ALA A 430 0.70 -4.67 -5.55
N ARG A 431 -0.06 -5.32 -4.65
CA ARG A 431 -1.54 -5.34 -4.64
C ARG A 431 -2.08 -3.91 -4.62
N SER A 432 -1.57 -3.09 -3.70
CA SER A 432 -2.00 -1.69 -3.54
C SER A 432 -1.66 -0.84 -4.77
N ALA A 433 -0.50 -1.05 -5.41
CA ALA A 433 -0.15 -0.37 -6.66
C ALA A 433 -1.08 -0.76 -7.82
N ILE A 434 -1.43 -2.04 -7.94
CA ILE A 434 -2.39 -2.52 -8.95
C ILE A 434 -3.79 -1.92 -8.71
N GLN A 435 -4.26 -1.91 -7.46
CA GLN A 435 -5.54 -1.29 -7.07
C GLN A 435 -5.55 0.22 -7.39
N MET A 436 -4.48 0.94 -7.05
CA MET A 436 -4.36 2.37 -7.37
C MET A 436 -4.35 2.64 -8.88
N LEU A 437 -3.71 1.78 -9.67
CA LEU A 437 -3.75 1.87 -11.13
C LEU A 437 -5.18 1.74 -11.64
N VAL A 438 -5.91 0.71 -11.22
CA VAL A 438 -7.30 0.49 -11.62
C VAL A 438 -8.18 1.66 -11.20
N LEU A 439 -8.07 2.13 -9.96
CA LEU A 439 -8.84 3.28 -9.47
C LEU A 439 -8.53 4.56 -10.25
N SER A 440 -7.27 4.77 -10.62
CA SER A 440 -6.86 5.90 -11.46
C SER A 440 -7.48 5.81 -12.86
N ILE A 441 -7.46 4.63 -13.48
CA ILE A 441 -8.11 4.41 -14.78
C ILE A 441 -9.62 4.67 -14.66
N SER A 442 -10.28 4.15 -13.61
CA SER A 442 -11.71 4.37 -13.36
C SER A 442 -12.07 5.85 -13.20
N GLN A 443 -11.31 6.62 -12.42
CA GLN A 443 -11.53 8.06 -12.26
C GLN A 443 -11.36 8.81 -13.58
N HIS A 444 -10.38 8.41 -14.39
CA HIS A 444 -10.13 9.02 -15.68
C HIS A 444 -11.24 8.71 -16.70
N GLU A 445 -11.65 7.45 -16.82
CA GLU A 445 -12.75 7.03 -17.71
C GLU A 445 -14.08 7.68 -17.33
N GLN A 446 -14.40 7.80 -16.03
CA GLN A 446 -15.58 8.54 -15.57
C GLN A 446 -15.57 9.99 -16.10
N GLY A 447 -14.44 10.69 -15.96
CA GLY A 447 -14.31 12.05 -16.49
C GLY A 447 -14.32 12.14 -18.02
N LEU A 448 -13.86 11.11 -18.73
CA LEU A 448 -13.91 11.06 -20.19
C LEU A 448 -15.34 10.86 -20.70
N VAL A 449 -16.09 9.92 -20.12
CA VAL A 449 -17.48 9.64 -20.49
C VAL A 449 -18.35 10.89 -20.31
N GLU A 450 -18.17 11.63 -19.22
CA GLU A 450 -18.89 12.89 -18.97
C GLU A 450 -18.61 13.98 -20.02
N ARG A 451 -17.42 13.97 -20.64
CA ARG A 451 -16.98 14.99 -21.62
C ARG A 451 -17.18 14.55 -23.07
N THR A 452 -17.44 13.27 -23.31
CA THR A 452 -17.54 12.73 -24.67
C THR A 452 -18.91 13.07 -25.25
N GLU A 453 -18.92 13.92 -26.29
CA GLU A 453 -20.12 14.21 -27.06
C GLU A 453 -20.31 13.17 -28.18
N GLY A 454 -21.48 12.53 -28.26
CA GLY A 454 -21.82 11.58 -29.33
C GLY A 454 -22.38 10.24 -28.84
N LEU A 455 -22.62 9.32 -29.78
CA LEU A 455 -23.05 7.96 -29.48
C LEU A 455 -21.84 7.09 -29.14
N ILE A 456 -21.81 6.53 -27.93
CA ILE A 456 -20.78 5.57 -27.51
C ILE A 456 -21.32 4.15 -27.77
N GLY A 457 -20.68 3.42 -28.68
CA GLY A 457 -20.92 1.99 -28.86
C GLY A 457 -20.24 1.18 -27.75
N SER A 458 -20.81 0.04 -27.36
CA SER A 458 -20.23 -0.85 -26.35
C SER A 458 -19.74 -2.15 -26.97
N LEU A 459 -18.52 -2.54 -26.60
CA LEU A 459 -17.96 -3.86 -26.87
C LEU A 459 -17.74 -4.56 -25.53
N LEU A 460 -18.30 -5.75 -25.37
CA LEU A 460 -18.05 -6.58 -24.19
C LEU A 460 -16.68 -7.26 -24.34
N VAL A 461 -15.80 -7.07 -23.37
CA VAL A 461 -14.57 -7.87 -23.22
C VAL A 461 -14.89 -9.03 -22.27
N PRO A 462 -15.03 -10.27 -22.78
CA PRO A 462 -15.45 -11.42 -21.97
C PRO A 462 -14.32 -11.91 -21.06
N ASP A 463 -14.68 -12.68 -20.01
CA ASP A 463 -13.69 -13.38 -19.17
C ASP A 463 -12.89 -14.40 -20.01
N HIS A 464 -11.60 -14.53 -19.68
CA HIS A 464 -10.69 -15.40 -20.42
C HIS A 464 -11.07 -16.88 -20.29
N ASP A 465 -11.41 -17.34 -19.09
CA ASP A 465 -11.71 -18.75 -18.85
C ASP A 465 -13.08 -19.13 -19.40
N TRP A 466 -14.05 -18.20 -19.36
CA TRP A 466 -15.33 -18.36 -20.04
C TRP A 466 -15.14 -18.65 -21.54
N ILE A 467 -14.34 -17.82 -22.24
CA ILE A 467 -14.02 -18.02 -23.66
C ILE A 467 -13.29 -19.34 -23.92
N ARG A 468 -12.50 -19.81 -22.95
CA ARG A 468 -11.75 -21.06 -23.03
C ARG A 468 -12.57 -22.28 -22.60
N GLY A 469 -13.80 -22.10 -22.12
CA GLY A 469 -14.68 -23.18 -21.63
C GLY A 469 -14.20 -23.81 -20.33
N ARG A 470 -13.62 -23.02 -19.41
CA ARG A 470 -13.05 -23.51 -18.13
C ARG A 470 -13.86 -23.14 -16.88
N ASP A 471 -14.94 -22.37 -17.01
CA ASP A 471 -15.74 -21.92 -15.86
C ASP A 471 -16.49 -23.05 -15.13
N ASP A 472 -16.58 -24.25 -15.73
CA ASP A 472 -17.27 -25.42 -15.16
C ASP A 472 -16.34 -26.36 -14.34
N GLU A 473 -15.04 -26.05 -14.18
CA GLU A 473 -14.07 -26.95 -13.52
C GLU A 473 -13.75 -26.61 -12.04
N THR A 474 -14.46 -25.68 -11.39
CA THR A 474 -14.22 -25.33 -9.97
C THR A 474 -15.18 -25.98 -8.98
#